data_AF-A0A5A5TKU0-F1
#
_entry.id   AF-A0A5A5TKU0-F1
#
_cell.length_a   1.000
_cell.length_b   1.000
_cell.length_c   1.000
_cell.angle_alpha   90.00
_cell.angle_beta   90.00
_cell.angle_gamma   90.00
#
_symmetry.space_group_name_H-M   'P 1'
#
loop_
_entity.id
_entity.type
_entity.pdbx_description
1 polymer ?
#
loop_
_entity_poly.entity_id
_entity_poly.type
_entity_poly.pdbx_seq_one_letter_code
_entity_poly.pdbx_strand_id
1 'polypeptide(L)'
;MYRAFLLVDAIGRLRHLMDWDELIDEYSPKYQKYNKVVNELVVQQFSELIPVRPTREQLSLHVLRTIFARIATYWYGPPEVADITYMAQIQGHRHILDPEVVPGETPQEIKDKQLNYAANANYFDYKIGRKLADGSFHPVGDQGIKLGQPGVTRLRAFPAPVPTEGPEETTPTRKGKGKAKKESASEWAPVTVRRHTREWYRELSQGAKARGSRQSEVDDAFLRTLLTQYVVSGQADAAVFTASPLSLDLAEMPEPTRDLFRQAMAMSGATDLFSFLLAAAEPEAQRLLHQEQRHTARSYETVATKALDTRDPGARQELYRRAVFSIMAYNQEHQLSERWYLSDRALQSLAGGRKDFIKQYKETHAEEIEAHHRALSIQEGFNRKPGKPQIQDLIALPNEPEAFPWGRSSSPSN
;
A
#
# COMPACT_ATOMS: atom_id res chain seq x y z
N MET A 1 11.38 1.70 -8.46
CA MET A 1 10.37 1.59 -7.37
C MET A 1 10.85 2.45 -6.22
N TYR A 2 10.02 3.40 -5.82
CA TYR A 2 10.33 4.35 -4.75
C TYR A 2 10.37 3.66 -3.38
N ARG A 3 10.95 4.32 -2.37
CA ARG A 3 10.93 3.82 -1.00
C ARG A 3 9.49 3.77 -0.50
N ALA A 4 9.05 2.62 0.01
CA ALA A 4 7.66 2.40 0.40
C ALA A 4 7.15 3.44 1.41
N PHE A 5 7.98 3.87 2.36
CA PHE A 5 7.61 4.88 3.35
C PHE A 5 7.26 6.24 2.72
N LEU A 6 7.92 6.64 1.62
CA LEU A 6 7.59 7.88 0.92
C LEU A 6 6.21 7.81 0.28
N LEU A 7 5.82 6.64 -0.22
CA LEU A 7 4.49 6.42 -0.77
C LEU A 7 3.43 6.45 0.34
N VAL A 8 3.69 5.78 1.47
CA VAL A 8 2.78 5.77 2.63
C VAL A 8 2.61 7.19 3.20
N ASP A 9 3.70 7.93 3.36
CA ASP A 9 3.70 9.31 3.82
C ASP A 9 2.99 10.25 2.82
N ALA A 10 3.23 10.10 1.52
CA ALA A 10 2.51 10.86 0.49
C ALA A 10 1.00 10.57 0.51
N ILE A 11 0.59 9.30 0.61
CA ILE A 11 -0.82 8.91 0.75
C ILE A 11 -1.39 9.46 2.07
N GLY A 12 -0.61 9.40 3.15
CA GLY A 12 -0.96 9.97 4.45
C GLY A 12 -1.26 11.47 4.34
N ARG A 13 -0.36 12.25 3.76
CA ARG A 13 -0.60 13.69 3.50
C ARG A 13 -1.82 13.92 2.62
N LEU A 14 -1.98 13.15 1.55
CA LEU A 14 -3.14 13.26 0.66
C LEU A 14 -4.45 13.00 1.43
N ARG A 15 -4.43 12.07 2.38
CA ARG A 15 -5.58 11.77 3.24
C ARG A 15 -5.99 12.92 4.15
N HIS A 16 -5.07 13.80 4.52
CA HIS A 16 -5.36 14.97 5.36
C HIS A 16 -5.78 16.21 4.55
N LEU A 17 -5.49 16.25 3.24
CA LEU A 17 -5.79 17.40 2.37
C LEU A 17 -7.19 17.38 1.77
N MET A 18 -7.89 16.24 1.88
CA MET A 18 -9.23 16.05 1.35
C MET A 18 -10.12 15.44 2.40
N ASP A 19 -11.39 15.81 2.36
CA ASP A 19 -12.44 15.10 3.09
C ASP A 19 -12.82 13.84 2.29
N TRP A 20 -12.61 12.67 2.90
CA TRP A 20 -12.82 11.36 2.29
C TRP A 20 -14.19 10.78 2.62
N ASP A 21 -14.98 11.42 3.48
CA ASP A 21 -16.27 10.89 3.94
C ASP A 21 -17.32 10.82 2.81
N GLU A 22 -17.10 11.55 1.71
CA GLU A 22 -17.96 11.54 0.51
C GLU A 22 -17.42 10.66 -0.65
N LEU A 23 -16.27 9.99 -0.45
CA LEU A 23 -15.70 9.00 -1.38
C LEU A 23 -16.13 7.58 -0.98
N ILE A 24 -17.44 7.40 -0.80
CA ILE A 24 -18.06 6.17 -0.26
C ILE A 24 -17.95 5.01 -1.26
N ASP A 25 -18.13 5.28 -2.56
CA ASP A 25 -18.04 4.28 -3.62
C ASP A 25 -17.62 4.88 -4.98
N GLU A 26 -17.39 4.01 -5.96
CA GLU A 26 -16.96 4.39 -7.31
C GLU A 26 -18.04 5.15 -8.11
N TYR A 27 -19.28 5.19 -7.61
CA TYR A 27 -20.41 5.86 -8.22
C TYR A 27 -20.63 7.27 -7.66
N SER A 28 -19.90 7.65 -6.61
CA SER A 28 -19.99 8.98 -6.02
C SER A 28 -19.58 10.06 -7.04
N PRO A 29 -20.36 11.16 -7.19
CA PRO A 29 -20.02 12.23 -8.12
C PRO A 29 -18.64 12.85 -7.90
N LYS A 30 -18.20 12.92 -6.63
CA LYS A 30 -16.84 13.35 -6.27
C LYS A 30 -15.79 12.35 -6.76
N TYR A 31 -16.01 11.04 -6.59
CA TYR A 31 -15.11 10.00 -7.12
C TYR A 31 -14.93 10.14 -8.63
N GLN A 32 -16.03 10.25 -9.39
CA GLN A 32 -15.96 10.36 -10.85
C GLN A 32 -15.22 11.62 -11.31
N LYS A 33 -15.45 12.76 -10.63
CA LYS A 33 -14.74 14.02 -10.89
C LYS A 33 -13.24 13.87 -10.68
N TYR A 34 -12.82 13.30 -9.54
CA TYR A 34 -11.39 13.10 -9.27
C TYR A 34 -10.76 12.07 -10.20
N ASN A 35 -11.45 10.96 -10.47
CA ASN A 35 -10.97 9.93 -11.39
C ASN A 35 -10.71 10.53 -12.79
N LYS A 36 -11.59 11.42 -13.27
CA LYS A 36 -11.36 12.13 -14.54
C LYS A 36 -10.06 12.96 -14.50
N VAL A 37 -9.90 13.82 -13.49
CA VAL A 37 -8.71 14.67 -13.33
C VAL A 37 -7.43 13.82 -13.20
N VAL A 38 -7.49 12.72 -12.46
CA VAL A 38 -6.34 11.84 -12.30
C VAL A 38 -5.99 11.15 -13.62
N ASN A 39 -6.97 10.69 -14.39
CA ASN A 39 -6.69 10.10 -15.71
C ASN A 39 -6.09 11.13 -16.68
N GLU A 40 -6.56 12.39 -16.66
CA GLU A 40 -5.95 13.48 -17.45
C GLU A 40 -4.48 13.70 -17.06
N LEU A 41 -4.18 13.74 -15.75
CA LEU A 41 -2.80 13.82 -15.26
C LEU A 41 -1.96 12.61 -15.64
N VAL A 42 -2.54 11.40 -15.63
CA VAL A 42 -1.85 10.17 -16.06
C VAL A 42 -1.48 10.26 -17.55
N VAL A 43 -2.39 10.73 -18.40
CA VAL A 43 -2.10 10.96 -19.81
C VAL A 43 -0.99 11.99 -19.96
N GLN A 44 -1.08 13.12 -19.25
CA GLN A 44 -0.08 14.19 -19.33
C GLN A 44 1.32 13.73 -18.92
N GLN A 45 1.43 12.99 -17.81
CA GLN A 45 2.72 12.63 -17.22
C GLN A 45 3.36 11.39 -17.85
N PHE A 46 2.55 10.47 -18.37
CA PHE A 46 3.05 9.16 -18.79
C PHE A 46 2.91 8.85 -20.28
N SER A 47 2.31 9.74 -21.08
CA SER A 47 2.16 9.53 -22.53
C SER A 47 3.48 9.37 -23.28
N GLU A 48 4.55 10.00 -22.83
CA GLU A 48 5.88 9.87 -23.44
C GLU A 48 6.60 8.58 -23.02
N LEU A 49 6.25 8.02 -21.86
CA LEU A 49 6.92 6.84 -21.31
C LEU A 49 6.18 5.54 -21.66
N ILE A 50 4.85 5.59 -21.71
CA ILE A 50 4.00 4.44 -21.91
C ILE A 50 3.36 4.54 -23.29
N PRO A 51 3.63 3.57 -24.19
CA PRO A 51 3.04 3.60 -25.52
C PRO A 51 1.52 3.46 -25.45
N VAL A 52 0.83 4.28 -26.25
CA VAL A 52 -0.63 4.23 -26.40
C VAL A 52 -1.03 2.93 -27.11
N ARG A 53 -2.10 2.31 -26.63
CA ARG A 53 -2.59 1.04 -27.18
C ARG A 53 -3.05 1.19 -28.64
N PRO A 54 -2.87 0.16 -29.48
CA PRO A 54 -3.45 0.15 -30.83
C PRO A 54 -4.98 0.25 -30.85
N THR A 55 -5.64 -0.20 -29.77
CA THR A 55 -7.11 -0.14 -29.58
C THR A 55 -7.66 1.28 -29.34
N ARG A 56 -6.81 2.31 -29.35
CA ARG A 56 -7.15 3.75 -29.17
C ARG A 56 -7.75 4.11 -27.81
N GLU A 57 -7.68 3.23 -26.82
CA GLU A 57 -8.00 3.58 -25.43
C GLU A 57 -6.92 4.52 -24.88
N GLN A 58 -7.36 5.60 -24.22
CA GLN A 58 -6.46 6.53 -23.55
C GLN A 58 -5.76 5.86 -22.36
N LEU A 59 -4.57 6.34 -22.01
CA LEU A 59 -3.90 5.98 -20.77
C LEU A 59 -4.82 6.28 -19.58
N SER A 60 -4.91 5.34 -18.66
CA SER A 60 -5.74 5.47 -17.47
C SER A 60 -5.02 4.90 -16.25
N LEU A 61 -5.55 5.21 -15.07
CA LEU A 61 -5.11 4.62 -13.80
C LEU A 61 -5.09 3.08 -13.84
N HIS A 62 -6.05 2.46 -14.54
CA HIS A 62 -6.10 1.01 -14.69
C HIS A 62 -4.90 0.46 -15.46
N VAL A 63 -4.43 1.18 -16.49
CA VAL A 63 -3.23 0.80 -17.24
C VAL A 63 -1.98 0.82 -16.35
N LEU A 64 -1.88 1.78 -15.43
CA LEU A 64 -0.77 1.84 -14.48
C LEU A 64 -0.72 0.62 -13.55
N ARG A 65 -1.87 0.03 -13.18
CA ARG A 65 -1.93 -1.22 -12.40
C ARG A 65 -1.29 -2.37 -13.16
N THR A 66 -1.56 -2.50 -14.45
CA THR A 66 -0.95 -3.50 -15.34
C THR A 66 0.56 -3.32 -15.46
N ILE A 67 1.01 -2.07 -15.67
CA ILE A 67 2.44 -1.75 -15.84
C ILE A 67 3.20 -2.01 -14.54
N PHE A 68 2.63 -1.61 -13.41
CA PHE A 68 3.17 -1.94 -12.09
C PHE A 68 3.38 -3.45 -11.93
N ALA A 69 2.37 -4.26 -12.26
CA ALA A 69 2.46 -5.70 -12.10
C ALA A 69 3.53 -6.32 -13.01
N ARG A 70 3.69 -5.81 -14.24
CA ARG A 70 4.77 -6.24 -15.15
C ARG A 70 6.15 -5.89 -14.62
N ILE A 71 6.34 -4.69 -14.07
CA ILE A 71 7.60 -4.27 -13.43
C ILE A 71 7.89 -5.12 -12.18
N ALA A 72 6.88 -5.35 -11.35
CA ALA A 72 7.02 -6.15 -10.14
C ALA A 72 7.40 -7.61 -10.46
N THR A 73 6.80 -8.19 -11.49
CA THR A 73 7.13 -9.55 -11.96
C THR A 73 8.57 -9.62 -12.45
N TYR A 74 9.00 -8.68 -13.31
CA TYR A 74 10.38 -8.61 -13.81
C TYR A 74 11.43 -8.51 -12.68
N TRP A 75 11.17 -7.71 -11.65
CA TRP A 75 12.13 -7.54 -10.55
C TRP A 75 12.03 -8.61 -9.46
N TYR A 76 10.85 -9.10 -9.12
CA TYR A 76 10.61 -9.87 -7.89
C TYR A 76 9.79 -11.15 -8.11
N GLY A 77 9.31 -11.42 -9.32
CA GLY A 77 8.63 -12.67 -9.67
C GLY A 77 9.60 -13.85 -9.59
N PRO A 78 9.34 -14.87 -8.76
CA PRO A 78 10.21 -16.05 -8.72
C PRO A 78 10.22 -16.76 -10.08
N PRO A 79 11.38 -17.18 -10.61
CA PRO A 79 11.51 -17.78 -11.94
C PRO A 79 10.62 -19.00 -12.18
N GLU A 80 10.29 -19.74 -11.15
CA GLU A 80 9.41 -20.92 -11.18
C GLU A 80 7.91 -20.61 -11.12
N VAL A 81 7.52 -19.37 -10.80
CA VAL A 81 6.12 -18.95 -10.73
C VAL A 81 5.71 -18.35 -12.06
N ALA A 82 4.58 -18.76 -12.62
CA ALA A 82 4.06 -18.16 -13.84
C ALA A 82 3.69 -16.68 -13.62
N ASP A 83 4.08 -15.80 -14.56
CA ASP A 83 3.82 -14.35 -14.51
C ASP A 83 2.39 -14.03 -14.10
N ILE A 84 1.42 -14.70 -14.73
CA ILE A 84 -0.02 -14.48 -14.53
C ILE A 84 -0.44 -14.74 -13.07
N THR A 85 0.12 -15.77 -12.44
CA THR A 85 -0.16 -16.14 -11.06
C THR A 85 0.47 -15.13 -10.11
N TYR A 86 1.71 -14.69 -10.39
CA TYR A 86 2.37 -13.65 -9.61
C TYR A 86 1.60 -12.32 -9.68
N MET A 87 1.21 -11.89 -10.87
CA MET A 87 0.43 -10.67 -11.11
C MET A 87 -0.94 -10.72 -10.43
N ALA A 88 -1.65 -11.83 -10.53
CA ALA A 88 -2.94 -12.01 -9.86
C ALA A 88 -2.80 -11.92 -8.34
N GLN A 89 -1.74 -12.51 -7.78
CA GLN A 89 -1.48 -12.48 -6.34
C GLN A 89 -1.21 -11.06 -5.83
N ILE A 90 -0.32 -10.30 -6.47
CA ILE A 90 0.04 -8.94 -6.00
C ILE A 90 -1.08 -7.92 -6.23
N GLN A 91 -2.03 -8.21 -7.12
CA GLN A 91 -3.20 -7.37 -7.37
C GLN A 91 -4.46 -7.81 -6.63
N GLY A 92 -4.45 -8.98 -5.97
CA GLY A 92 -5.58 -9.51 -5.23
C GLY A 92 -6.72 -10.09 -6.08
N HIS A 93 -6.44 -10.54 -7.31
CA HIS A 93 -7.45 -11.06 -8.24
C HIS A 93 -7.81 -12.52 -7.91
N ARG A 94 -8.69 -12.70 -6.91
CA ARG A 94 -9.11 -14.02 -6.40
C ARG A 94 -9.69 -14.94 -7.47
N HIS A 95 -10.45 -14.43 -8.43
CA HIS A 95 -11.05 -15.25 -9.50
C HIS A 95 -10.01 -15.90 -10.44
N ILE A 96 -8.77 -15.41 -10.45
CA ILE A 96 -7.67 -16.02 -11.21
C ILE A 96 -6.93 -17.04 -10.35
N LEU A 97 -6.77 -16.76 -9.05
CA LEU A 97 -6.09 -17.64 -8.11
C LEU A 97 -6.95 -18.88 -7.79
N ASP A 98 -8.22 -18.65 -7.46
CA ASP A 98 -9.23 -19.63 -7.09
C ASP A 98 -10.49 -19.41 -7.96
N PRO A 99 -10.46 -19.81 -9.24
CA PRO A 99 -11.64 -19.74 -10.10
C PRO A 99 -12.77 -20.60 -9.51
N GLU A 100 -14.01 -20.15 -9.63
CA GLU A 100 -15.17 -20.95 -9.22
C GLU A 100 -15.25 -22.23 -10.07
N VAL A 101 -15.02 -23.37 -9.43
CA VAL A 101 -15.07 -24.70 -10.04
C VAL A 101 -16.47 -25.27 -9.84
N VAL A 102 -17.17 -25.54 -10.94
CA VAL A 102 -18.45 -26.24 -10.91
C VAL A 102 -18.18 -27.76 -10.88
N PRO A 103 -18.90 -28.55 -10.06
CA PRO A 103 -18.72 -30.00 -10.03
C PRO A 103 -18.87 -30.61 -11.43
N GLY A 104 -17.82 -31.28 -11.92
CA GLY A 104 -17.77 -31.89 -13.25
C GLY A 104 -16.92 -31.14 -14.28
N GLU A 105 -16.39 -29.95 -13.95
CA GLU A 105 -15.47 -29.23 -14.83
C GLU A 105 -14.11 -29.90 -14.94
N THR A 106 -13.59 -29.91 -16.16
CA THR A 106 -12.28 -30.45 -16.49
C THR A 106 -11.17 -29.48 -16.09
N PRO A 107 -9.94 -29.97 -15.80
CA PRO A 107 -8.79 -29.12 -15.52
C PRO A 107 -8.49 -28.08 -16.63
N GLN A 108 -8.86 -28.40 -17.87
CA GLN A 108 -8.68 -27.51 -19.02
C GLN A 108 -9.67 -26.34 -19.00
N GLU A 109 -10.94 -26.58 -18.65
CA GLU A 109 -11.96 -25.53 -18.54
C GLU A 109 -11.65 -24.54 -17.41
N ILE A 110 -11.13 -25.04 -16.29
CA ILE A 110 -10.66 -24.20 -15.18
C ILE A 110 -9.51 -23.28 -15.65
N LYS A 111 -8.57 -23.82 -16.43
CA LYS A 111 -7.45 -23.05 -16.99
C LYS A 111 -7.91 -22.02 -18.01
N ASP A 112 -8.90 -22.35 -18.84
CA ASP A 112 -9.47 -21.42 -19.82
C ASP A 112 -10.23 -20.27 -19.12
N LYS A 113 -10.93 -20.54 -18.01
CA LYS A 113 -11.50 -19.49 -17.14
C LYS A 113 -10.42 -18.54 -16.62
N GLN A 114 -9.32 -19.06 -16.10
CA GLN A 114 -8.19 -18.25 -15.62
C GLN A 114 -7.61 -17.37 -16.74
N LEU A 115 -7.43 -17.92 -17.95
CA LEU A 115 -6.94 -17.19 -19.11
C LEU A 115 -7.91 -16.09 -19.55
N ASN A 116 -9.21 -16.34 -19.53
CA ASN A 116 -10.22 -15.34 -19.83
C ASN A 116 -10.24 -14.19 -18.81
N TYR A 117 -10.14 -14.50 -17.51
CA TYR A 117 -10.01 -13.47 -16.48
C TYR A 117 -8.73 -12.65 -16.64
N ALA A 118 -7.63 -13.28 -17.01
CA ALA A 118 -6.37 -12.59 -17.25
C ALA A 118 -6.37 -11.71 -18.50
N ALA A 119 -7.08 -12.12 -19.56
CA ALA A 119 -7.30 -11.29 -20.74
C ALA A 119 -8.13 -10.05 -20.39
N ASN A 120 -9.20 -10.20 -19.61
CA ASN A 120 -9.99 -9.07 -19.11
C ASN A 120 -9.20 -8.15 -18.16
N ALA A 121 -8.20 -8.69 -17.45
CA ALA A 121 -7.29 -7.93 -16.60
C ALA A 121 -6.14 -7.25 -17.37
N ASN A 122 -6.12 -7.32 -18.72
CA ASN A 122 -5.17 -6.62 -19.58
C ASN A 122 -3.69 -6.95 -19.28
N TYR A 123 -3.39 -8.10 -18.68
CA TYR A 123 -2.05 -8.41 -18.17
C TYR A 123 -0.95 -8.45 -19.23
N PHE A 124 -1.32 -8.80 -20.46
CA PHE A 124 -0.37 -9.04 -21.55
C PHE A 124 -0.16 -7.84 -22.47
N ASP A 125 -0.78 -6.70 -22.18
CA ASP A 125 -0.74 -5.52 -23.05
C ASP A 125 0.62 -4.84 -23.08
N TYR A 126 1.42 -5.03 -22.03
CA TYR A 126 2.75 -4.43 -21.91
C TYR A 126 3.80 -5.50 -21.60
N LYS A 127 4.96 -5.37 -22.24
CA LYS A 127 6.17 -6.16 -21.97
C LYS A 127 7.33 -5.23 -21.68
N ILE A 128 8.24 -5.68 -20.82
CA ILE A 128 9.48 -4.97 -20.58
C ILE A 128 10.45 -5.32 -21.70
N GLY A 129 10.97 -4.29 -22.35
CA GLY A 129 11.96 -4.43 -23.42
C GLY A 129 13.28 -3.78 -23.05
N ARG A 130 14.39 -4.37 -23.48
CA ARG A 130 15.69 -3.71 -23.49
C ARG A 130 15.79 -2.89 -24.78
N LYS A 131 16.12 -1.60 -24.64
CA LYS A 131 16.40 -0.74 -25.80
C LYS A 131 17.74 -1.14 -26.41
N LEU A 132 17.74 -1.47 -27.70
CA LEU A 132 18.92 -1.79 -28.48
C LEU A 132 19.53 -0.51 -29.07
N ALA A 133 20.77 -0.61 -29.57
CA ALA A 133 21.51 0.53 -30.12
C ALA A 133 20.85 1.17 -31.35
N ASP A 134 20.05 0.39 -32.08
CA ASP A 134 19.23 0.83 -33.22
C ASP A 134 17.93 1.54 -32.80
N GLY A 135 17.69 1.67 -31.49
CA GLY A 135 16.47 2.26 -30.94
C GLY A 135 15.28 1.32 -30.84
N SER A 136 15.40 0.06 -31.31
CA SER A 136 14.36 -0.96 -31.18
C SER A 136 14.30 -1.55 -29.76
N PHE A 137 13.21 -2.23 -29.42
CA PHE A 137 13.04 -2.88 -28.11
C PHE A 137 12.95 -4.39 -28.26
N HIS A 138 13.86 -5.11 -27.59
CA HIS A 138 13.79 -6.57 -27.49
C HIS A 138 13.11 -6.98 -26.18
N PRO A 139 12.03 -7.78 -26.20
CA PRO A 139 11.36 -8.23 -24.98
C PRO A 139 12.31 -9.00 -24.07
N VAL A 140 12.25 -8.75 -22.77
CA VAL A 140 13.00 -9.50 -21.75
C VAL A 140 12.04 -10.48 -21.09
N GLY A 141 12.43 -11.75 -21.01
CA GLY A 141 11.66 -12.82 -20.37
C GLY A 141 12.12 -13.16 -18.94
N ASP A 142 13.23 -12.57 -18.49
CA ASP A 142 13.78 -12.83 -17.17
C ASP A 142 12.85 -12.25 -16.09
N GLN A 143 12.72 -12.95 -14.97
CA GLN A 143 11.99 -12.50 -13.79
C GLN A 143 12.80 -12.72 -12.52
N GLY A 144 12.50 -11.95 -11.48
CA GLY A 144 13.12 -12.14 -10.17
C GLY A 144 14.55 -11.60 -10.07
N ILE A 145 14.94 -10.64 -10.92
CA ILE A 145 16.31 -10.09 -10.99
C ILE A 145 16.81 -9.54 -9.65
N LYS A 146 15.91 -9.11 -8.77
CA LYS A 146 16.24 -8.56 -7.45
C LYS A 146 16.01 -9.55 -6.30
N LEU A 147 15.57 -10.78 -6.60
CA LEU A 147 15.44 -11.81 -5.56
C LEU A 147 16.82 -12.16 -5.00
N GLY A 148 16.91 -12.24 -3.67
CA GLY A 148 18.18 -12.49 -2.97
C GLY A 148 18.99 -11.22 -2.65
N GLN A 149 18.55 -10.03 -3.07
CA GLN A 149 19.15 -8.78 -2.61
C GLN A 149 18.80 -8.54 -1.12
N PRO A 150 19.67 -7.85 -0.35
CA PRO A 150 19.39 -7.51 1.05
C PRO A 150 18.04 -6.78 1.19
N GLY A 151 17.20 -7.27 2.11
CA GLY A 151 15.86 -6.71 2.35
C GLY A 151 14.77 -7.17 1.37
N VAL A 152 15.08 -8.01 0.37
CA VAL A 152 14.09 -8.59 -0.55
C VAL A 152 13.84 -10.05 -0.18
N THR A 153 12.68 -10.32 0.42
CA THR A 153 12.24 -11.67 0.77
C THR A 153 11.11 -12.13 -0.13
N ARG A 154 11.12 -13.42 -0.46
CA ARG A 154 10.05 -14.05 -1.23
C ARG A 154 8.74 -14.06 -0.44
N LEU A 155 7.63 -13.79 -1.12
CA LEU A 155 6.30 -13.81 -0.49
C LEU A 155 5.95 -15.23 -0.03
N ARG A 156 5.30 -15.36 1.13
CA ARG A 156 4.83 -16.66 1.67
C ARG A 156 3.91 -17.42 0.71
N ALA A 157 3.16 -16.70 -0.14
CA ALA A 157 2.32 -17.27 -1.18
C ALA A 157 3.12 -18.07 -2.24
N PHE A 158 4.43 -17.84 -2.32
CA PHE A 158 5.34 -18.52 -3.25
C PHE A 158 6.52 -19.09 -2.46
N PRO A 159 6.37 -20.19 -1.70
CA PRO A 159 7.51 -20.79 -1.01
C PRO A 159 8.56 -21.27 -2.03
N ALA A 160 9.84 -21.26 -1.62
CA ALA A 160 10.89 -21.84 -2.45
C ALA A 160 10.64 -23.35 -2.59
N PRO A 161 10.90 -23.94 -3.77
CA PRO A 161 10.90 -25.39 -3.90
C PRO A 161 11.92 -25.94 -2.90
N VAL A 162 11.46 -26.78 -1.97
CA VAL A 162 12.34 -27.58 -1.13
C VAL A 162 13.15 -28.45 -2.09
N PRO A 163 14.49 -28.58 -1.95
CA PRO A 163 15.26 -29.46 -2.79
C PRO A 163 14.86 -30.90 -2.52
N THR A 164 13.90 -31.39 -3.29
CA THR A 164 13.50 -32.78 -3.33
C THR A 164 14.47 -33.50 -4.27
N GLU A 165 15.21 -34.47 -3.75
CA GLU A 165 15.86 -35.49 -4.58
C GLU A 165 14.78 -36.12 -5.48
N GLY A 166 15.06 -36.21 -6.79
CA GLY A 166 14.08 -36.58 -7.83
C GLY A 166 13.47 -37.99 -7.66
N PRO A 167 12.53 -38.41 -8.54
CA PRO A 167 12.80 -38.39 -9.99
C PRO A 167 11.62 -38.07 -10.94
N GLU A 168 12.04 -37.85 -12.19
CA GLU A 168 11.43 -38.21 -13.48
C GLU A 168 10.35 -37.33 -14.16
N GLU A 169 10.79 -36.80 -15.30
CA GLU A 169 10.01 -36.27 -16.42
C GLU A 169 9.11 -37.34 -17.04
N THR A 170 7.83 -37.00 -17.28
CA THR A 170 7.10 -37.52 -18.44
C THR A 170 6.22 -36.44 -19.05
N THR A 171 6.65 -35.89 -20.18
CA THR A 171 5.78 -35.19 -21.15
C THR A 171 4.77 -36.15 -21.79
N PRO A 172 3.55 -35.66 -22.10
CA PRO A 172 2.88 -36.13 -23.30
C PRO A 172 2.57 -35.01 -24.30
N THR A 173 2.73 -35.42 -25.55
CA THR A 173 2.62 -34.76 -26.85
C THR A 173 1.26 -34.14 -27.21
N ARG A 174 1.32 -33.06 -28.00
CA ARG A 174 0.24 -32.44 -28.79
C ARG A 174 -0.46 -33.43 -29.75
N LYS A 175 -1.79 -33.31 -29.88
CA LYS A 175 -2.54 -33.56 -31.14
C LYS A 175 -3.64 -32.50 -31.30
N GLY A 176 -3.80 -32.01 -32.53
CA GLY A 176 -4.76 -30.97 -32.90
C GLY A 176 -6.03 -31.45 -33.61
N LYS A 177 -6.72 -30.48 -34.23
CA LYS A 177 -8.01 -30.47 -34.98
C LYS A 177 -9.21 -30.12 -34.10
N GLY A 178 -10.13 -29.24 -34.50
CA GLY A 178 -10.36 -28.59 -35.79
C GLY A 178 -11.37 -27.42 -35.69
N LYS A 179 -11.48 -26.65 -36.78
CA LYS A 179 -12.44 -25.56 -36.97
C LYS A 179 -13.87 -26.11 -37.06
N ALA A 180 -14.82 -25.46 -36.36
CA ALA A 180 -16.24 -25.52 -36.66
C ALA A 180 -16.89 -24.13 -36.50
N LYS A 181 -17.99 -23.94 -37.23
CA LYS A 181 -18.65 -22.70 -37.63
C LYS A 181 -19.27 -21.89 -36.48
N LYS A 182 -19.34 -20.57 -36.70
CA LYS A 182 -20.28 -19.64 -36.07
C LYS A 182 -21.72 -20.13 -36.20
N GLU A 183 -22.46 -20.08 -35.09
CA GLU A 183 -23.87 -19.74 -35.07
C GLU A 183 -24.10 -18.59 -34.09
N SER A 184 -24.97 -17.68 -34.51
CA SER A 184 -25.34 -16.44 -33.86
C SER A 184 -26.46 -16.64 -32.86
N ALA A 185 -26.34 -16.04 -31.68
CA ALA A 185 -27.48 -15.55 -30.92
C ALA A 185 -27.04 -14.33 -30.12
N SER A 186 -27.43 -13.16 -30.61
CA SER A 186 -27.44 -11.92 -29.88
C SER A 186 -28.51 -12.00 -28.80
N GLU A 187 -28.14 -11.82 -27.55
CA GLU A 187 -29.01 -11.33 -26.49
C GLU A 187 -28.07 -10.72 -25.44
N TRP A 188 -28.51 -9.64 -24.79
CA TRP A 188 -27.77 -8.82 -23.80
C TRP A 188 -26.87 -7.70 -24.36
N ALA A 189 -27.51 -6.57 -24.71
CA ALA A 189 -26.87 -5.25 -24.64
C ALA A 189 -27.72 -4.34 -23.70
N PRO A 190 -27.16 -3.83 -22.59
CA PRO A 190 -27.91 -3.09 -21.59
C PRO A 190 -27.73 -1.57 -21.77
N VAL A 191 -28.21 -0.99 -22.88
CA VAL A 191 -28.37 0.48 -22.96
C VAL A 191 -29.60 0.84 -23.79
N THR A 192 -30.63 1.35 -23.11
CA THR A 192 -31.83 1.90 -23.75
C THR A 192 -31.57 3.38 -24.08
N VAL A 193 -31.31 3.69 -25.35
CA VAL A 193 -31.15 5.08 -25.84
C VAL A 193 -32.51 5.80 -25.86
N ARG A 194 -32.57 7.02 -25.29
CA ARG A 194 -33.80 7.83 -25.24
C ARG A 194 -34.30 8.22 -26.65
N ARG A 195 -35.62 8.28 -26.83
CA ARG A 195 -36.31 8.39 -28.14
C ARG A 195 -35.93 9.65 -28.94
N HIS A 196 -35.78 10.81 -28.29
CA HIS A 196 -35.37 12.05 -28.98
C HIS A 196 -33.93 11.97 -29.51
N THR A 197 -33.03 11.30 -28.79
CA THR A 197 -31.64 11.08 -29.20
C THR A 197 -31.56 10.09 -30.36
N ARG A 198 -32.50 9.13 -30.41
CA ARG A 198 -32.64 8.16 -31.51
C ARG A 198 -33.24 8.79 -32.78
N GLU A 199 -34.15 9.75 -32.64
CA GLU A 199 -34.73 10.51 -33.76
C GLU A 199 -33.72 11.51 -34.33
N TRP A 200 -32.99 12.24 -33.48
CA TRP A 200 -31.86 13.10 -33.88
C TRP A 200 -30.75 12.31 -34.58
N TYR A 201 -30.38 11.14 -34.04
CA TYR A 201 -29.42 10.23 -34.67
C TYR A 201 -29.94 9.66 -36.00
N ARG A 202 -31.25 9.39 -36.11
CA ARG A 202 -31.87 8.93 -37.36
C ARG A 202 -31.86 10.00 -38.43
N GLU A 203 -32.22 11.25 -38.11
CA GLU A 203 -32.15 12.38 -39.06
C GLU A 203 -30.73 12.59 -39.58
N LEU A 204 -29.72 12.61 -38.69
CA LEU A 204 -28.31 12.72 -39.06
C LEU A 204 -27.82 11.54 -39.91
N SER A 205 -28.22 10.30 -39.58
CA SER A 205 -27.80 9.11 -40.35
C SER A 205 -28.54 8.97 -41.70
N GLN A 206 -29.79 9.46 -41.80
CA GLN A 206 -30.57 9.42 -43.04
C GLN A 206 -30.07 10.45 -44.05
N GLY A 207 -29.65 11.64 -43.60
CA GLY A 207 -28.96 12.61 -44.44
C GLY A 207 -27.66 12.08 -45.05
N ALA A 208 -26.95 11.21 -44.33
CA ALA A 208 -25.71 10.60 -44.82
C ALA A 208 -25.93 9.36 -45.72
N LYS A 209 -27.01 8.59 -45.51
CA LYS A 209 -27.33 7.37 -46.30
C LYS A 209 -27.91 7.65 -47.68
N ALA A 210 -28.44 8.85 -47.94
CA ALA A 210 -28.98 9.22 -49.25
C ALA A 210 -27.92 9.30 -50.37
N ARG A 211 -26.62 9.29 -50.04
CA ARG A 211 -25.50 9.38 -50.99
C ARG A 211 -24.69 8.08 -51.10
N GLY A 212 -25.33 6.92 -51.19
CA GLY A 212 -24.74 5.67 -51.71
C GLY A 212 -23.29 5.30 -51.35
N SER A 213 -22.78 5.71 -50.19
CA SER A 213 -21.37 5.61 -49.80
C SER A 213 -21.18 4.56 -48.70
N ARG A 214 -19.98 3.96 -48.64
CA ARG A 214 -19.63 2.89 -47.70
C ARG A 214 -19.67 3.44 -46.27
N GLN A 215 -20.21 2.64 -45.34
CA GLN A 215 -20.48 3.00 -43.95
C GLN A 215 -19.29 3.69 -43.22
N SER A 216 -18.04 3.34 -43.54
CA SER A 216 -16.85 3.95 -42.92
C SER A 216 -16.55 5.38 -43.37
N GLU A 217 -16.97 5.79 -44.57
CA GLU A 217 -16.78 7.17 -45.08
C GLU A 217 -17.80 8.13 -44.45
N VAL A 218 -18.98 7.60 -44.12
CA VAL A 218 -20.04 8.31 -43.38
C VAL A 218 -19.61 8.57 -41.93
N ASP A 219 -18.96 7.60 -41.29
CA ASP A 219 -18.48 7.70 -39.91
C ASP A 219 -17.33 8.72 -39.75
N ASP A 220 -16.45 8.84 -40.75
CA ASP A 220 -15.30 9.77 -40.73
C ASP A 220 -15.72 11.24 -40.94
N ALA A 221 -16.71 11.48 -41.82
CA ALA A 221 -17.28 12.82 -42.03
C ALA A 221 -18.04 13.33 -40.79
N PHE A 222 -18.68 12.41 -40.06
CA PHE A 222 -19.39 12.70 -38.82
C PHE A 222 -18.44 13.10 -37.68
N LEU A 223 -17.34 12.35 -37.50
CA LEU A 223 -16.32 12.64 -36.48
C LEU A 223 -15.62 13.99 -36.70
N ARG A 224 -15.37 14.39 -37.95
CA ARG A 224 -14.76 15.69 -38.28
C ARG A 224 -15.67 16.87 -37.94
N THR A 225 -16.98 16.70 -38.07
CA THR A 225 -17.96 17.74 -37.73
C THR A 225 -18.03 17.97 -36.21
N LEU A 226 -17.93 16.91 -35.41
CA LEU A 226 -17.88 16.98 -33.95
C LEU A 226 -16.58 17.60 -33.41
N LEU A 227 -15.43 17.24 -34.01
CA LEU A 227 -14.12 17.82 -33.65
C LEU A 227 -14.04 19.32 -33.91
N THR A 228 -14.65 19.78 -35.01
CA THR A 228 -14.65 21.21 -35.37
C THR A 228 -15.44 22.05 -34.36
N GLN A 229 -16.57 21.54 -33.84
CA GLN A 229 -17.34 22.23 -32.80
C GLN A 229 -16.62 22.30 -31.45
N TYR A 230 -15.79 21.30 -31.13
CA TYR A 230 -15.04 21.23 -29.87
C TYR A 230 -13.81 22.15 -29.83
N VAL A 231 -13.10 22.29 -30.96
CA VAL A 231 -11.93 23.18 -31.04
C VAL A 231 -12.32 24.66 -30.92
N VAL A 232 -13.47 25.03 -31.47
CA VAL A 232 -14.00 26.40 -31.40
C VAL A 232 -14.40 26.80 -29.98
N SER A 233 -14.68 25.85 -29.08
CA SER A 233 -15.07 26.14 -27.69
C SER A 233 -13.92 26.13 -26.67
N GLY A 234 -12.73 25.64 -27.03
CA GLY A 234 -11.63 25.38 -26.08
C GLY A 234 -10.45 26.37 -26.06
N GLN A 235 -10.41 27.37 -26.96
CA GLN A 235 -9.26 28.30 -27.06
C GLN A 235 -9.28 29.49 -26.07
N ALA A 236 -10.15 29.49 -25.05
CA ALA A 236 -10.30 30.64 -24.15
C ALA A 236 -9.40 30.62 -22.88
N ASP A 237 -8.88 29.48 -22.41
CA ASP A 237 -8.45 29.35 -21.00
C ASP A 237 -7.00 28.89 -20.70
N ALA A 238 -6.07 28.86 -21.67
CA ALA A 238 -4.75 28.24 -21.47
C ALA A 238 -3.58 29.22 -21.18
N ALA A 239 -3.68 30.05 -20.14
CA ALA A 239 -2.54 30.78 -19.59
C ALA A 239 -2.56 30.72 -18.05
N VAL A 240 -1.38 30.55 -17.42
CA VAL A 240 -1.09 30.52 -15.95
C VAL A 240 -0.92 29.12 -15.35
N PHE A 241 0.34 28.65 -15.17
CA PHE A 241 0.89 27.99 -13.94
C PHE A 241 2.32 27.44 -14.19
N THR A 242 3.34 28.02 -13.56
CA THR A 242 4.70 27.44 -13.38
C THR A 242 5.16 27.70 -11.93
N ALA A 243 5.79 26.73 -11.26
CA ALA A 243 6.18 26.79 -9.84
C ALA A 243 7.71 26.89 -9.64
N SER A 244 8.15 27.62 -8.61
CA SER A 244 9.57 27.97 -8.31
C SER A 244 10.32 26.92 -7.46
N PRO A 245 11.66 26.79 -7.59
CA PRO A 245 12.49 25.85 -6.82
C PRO A 245 12.90 26.38 -5.43
N LEU A 246 13.02 25.46 -4.45
CA LEU A 246 13.43 25.71 -3.06
C LEU A 246 14.93 26.09 -3.01
N SER A 247 15.26 27.32 -2.60
CA SER A 247 16.64 27.82 -2.50
C SER A 247 17.09 28.00 -1.05
N LEU A 248 18.37 27.77 -0.77
CA LEU A 248 19.02 28.08 0.52
C LEU A 248 18.86 29.55 0.93
N ASP A 249 18.83 30.45 -0.05
CA ASP A 249 18.74 31.89 0.19
C ASP A 249 17.30 32.34 0.54
N LEU A 250 16.31 31.50 0.23
CA LEU A 250 14.90 31.73 0.55
C LEU A 250 14.47 31.08 1.87
N ALA A 251 15.33 30.24 2.46
CA ALA A 251 15.00 29.53 3.69
C ALA A 251 15.33 30.40 4.92
N GLU A 252 14.33 30.60 5.79
CA GLU A 252 14.49 31.31 7.06
C GLU A 252 15.36 30.49 8.03
N MET A 253 16.68 30.70 7.99
CA MET A 253 17.62 30.09 8.94
C MET A 253 18.78 31.04 9.27
N PRO A 254 19.41 30.91 10.45
CA PRO A 254 20.58 31.71 10.83
C PRO A 254 21.76 31.53 9.88
N GLU A 255 22.50 32.60 9.60
CA GLU A 255 23.69 32.57 8.72
C GLU A 255 24.73 31.49 9.07
N PRO A 256 25.09 31.23 10.35
CA PRO A 256 26.02 30.14 10.67
C PRO A 256 25.51 28.75 10.28
N THR A 257 24.18 28.55 10.30
CA THR A 257 23.55 27.32 9.84
C THR A 257 23.60 27.23 8.31
N ARG A 258 23.37 28.34 7.60
CA ARG A 258 23.50 28.38 6.12
C ARG A 258 24.91 28.04 5.67
N ASP A 259 25.92 28.61 6.33
CA ASP A 259 27.32 28.35 5.99
C ASP A 259 27.71 26.89 6.24
N LEU A 260 27.17 26.29 7.30
CA LEU A 260 27.32 24.86 7.56
C LEU A 260 26.69 24.02 6.43
N PHE A 261 25.48 24.37 5.97
CA PHE A 261 24.85 23.70 4.82
C PHE A 261 25.66 23.90 3.53
N ARG A 262 26.17 25.11 3.23
CA ARG A 262 27.02 25.37 2.06
C ARG A 262 28.28 24.51 2.09
N GLN A 263 28.97 24.45 3.22
CA GLN A 263 30.17 23.62 3.38
C GLN A 263 29.85 22.14 3.23
N ALA A 264 28.79 21.67 3.88
CA ALA A 264 28.40 20.26 3.80
C ALA A 264 27.95 19.86 2.38
N MET A 265 27.24 20.73 1.67
CA MET A 265 26.86 20.53 0.26
C MET A 265 28.09 20.48 -0.67
N ALA A 266 29.07 21.35 -0.45
CA ALA A 266 30.32 21.34 -1.20
C ALA A 266 31.11 20.05 -0.96
N MET A 267 31.15 19.56 0.27
CA MET A 267 31.83 18.30 0.62
C MET A 267 31.09 17.06 0.09
N SER A 268 29.76 17.09 0.04
CA SER A 268 28.96 15.97 -0.46
C SER A 268 28.81 15.97 -1.99
N GLY A 269 29.18 17.07 -2.67
CA GLY A 269 28.96 17.26 -4.11
C GLY A 269 27.50 17.48 -4.50
N ALA A 270 26.64 17.91 -3.57
CA ALA A 270 25.22 18.14 -3.85
C ALA A 270 25.02 19.50 -4.55
N THR A 271 24.26 19.50 -5.65
CA THR A 271 24.03 20.69 -6.48
C THR A 271 22.91 21.60 -5.96
N ASP A 272 22.01 21.06 -5.15
CA ASP A 272 20.87 21.78 -4.60
C ASP A 272 20.53 21.29 -3.18
N LEU A 273 19.86 22.17 -2.42
CA LEU A 273 19.53 21.93 -1.01
C LEU A 273 18.67 20.69 -0.82
N PHE A 274 17.73 20.45 -1.74
CA PHE A 274 16.80 19.34 -1.62
C PHE A 274 17.51 18.00 -1.79
N SER A 275 18.40 17.89 -2.77
CA SER A 275 19.26 16.72 -2.97
C SER A 275 20.16 16.44 -1.76
N PHE A 276 20.74 17.50 -1.17
CA PHE A 276 21.55 17.37 0.04
C PHE A 276 20.75 16.85 1.24
N LEU A 277 19.59 17.46 1.51
CA LEU A 277 18.72 17.07 2.62
C LEU A 277 18.21 15.63 2.45
N LEU A 278 17.85 15.22 1.23
CA LEU A 278 17.42 13.85 0.95
C LEU A 278 18.52 12.82 1.24
N ALA A 279 19.75 13.11 0.82
CA ALA A 279 20.89 12.22 1.05
C ALA A 279 21.23 12.14 2.56
N ALA A 280 21.18 13.26 3.27
CA ALA A 280 21.44 13.30 4.71
C ALA A 280 20.33 12.65 5.55
N ALA A 281 19.06 12.75 5.12
CA ALA A 281 17.91 12.21 5.85
C ALA A 281 17.73 10.69 5.67
N GLU A 282 18.28 10.09 4.61
CA GLU A 282 18.11 8.66 4.32
C GLU A 282 18.63 7.73 5.43
N PRO A 283 19.90 7.86 5.90
CA PRO A 283 20.42 6.98 6.95
C PRO A 283 19.62 7.07 8.24
N GLU A 284 19.16 8.27 8.59
CA GLU A 284 18.36 8.51 9.79
C GLU A 284 16.96 7.89 9.66
N ALA A 285 16.32 8.02 8.50
CA ALA A 285 15.04 7.37 8.22
C ALA A 285 15.16 5.83 8.27
N GLN A 286 16.24 5.26 7.73
CA GLN A 286 16.50 3.81 7.80
C GLN A 286 16.72 3.35 9.25
N ARG A 287 17.42 4.14 10.07
CA ARG A 287 17.64 3.86 11.50
C ARG A 287 16.32 3.77 12.26
N LEU A 288 15.42 4.72 12.04
CA LEU A 288 14.09 4.75 12.67
C LEU A 288 13.22 3.55 12.22
N LEU A 289 13.22 3.22 10.93
CA LEU A 289 12.47 2.06 10.40
C LEU A 289 12.98 0.72 10.93
N HIS A 290 14.29 0.52 10.98
CA HIS A 290 14.87 -0.71 11.54
C HIS A 290 14.63 -0.83 13.05
N GLN A 291 14.58 0.29 13.77
CA GLN A 291 14.18 0.32 15.17
C GLN A 291 12.73 -0.17 15.32
N GLU A 292 11.79 0.39 14.55
CA GLU A 292 10.38 0.02 14.58
C GLU A 292 10.13 -1.44 14.17
N GLN A 293 10.76 -1.92 13.09
CA GLN A 293 10.60 -3.31 12.63
C GLN A 293 11.11 -4.35 13.64
N ARG A 294 12.18 -4.05 14.39
CA ARG A 294 12.67 -4.92 15.48
C ARG A 294 11.65 -5.02 16.61
N HIS A 295 10.90 -3.94 16.87
CA HIS A 295 9.84 -3.92 17.87
C HIS A 295 8.59 -4.68 17.40
N THR A 296 8.20 -4.58 16.11
CA THR A 296 7.02 -5.29 15.57
C THR A 296 7.25 -6.79 15.36
N ALA A 297 8.46 -7.21 14.98
CA ALA A 297 8.76 -8.62 14.70
C ALA A 297 8.90 -9.48 15.98
N ARG A 298 9.20 -8.87 17.13
CA ARG A 298 9.23 -9.54 18.43
C ARG A 298 7.92 -9.25 19.16
N SER A 299 7.02 -10.21 19.20
CA SER A 299 5.87 -10.16 20.10
C SER A 299 6.36 -10.31 21.55
N TYR A 300 6.66 -9.20 22.21
CA TYR A 300 7.09 -9.16 23.61
C TYR A 300 6.02 -9.68 24.57
N GLU A 301 4.76 -9.67 24.15
CA GLU A 301 3.60 -10.17 24.89
C GLU A 301 3.74 -11.64 25.31
N THR A 302 4.44 -12.44 24.49
CA THR A 302 4.66 -13.88 24.73
C THR A 302 5.94 -14.20 25.50
N VAL A 303 6.78 -13.20 25.78
CA VAL A 303 8.09 -13.39 26.44
C VAL A 303 7.92 -13.28 27.96
N ALA A 304 8.58 -14.14 28.73
CA ALA A 304 8.58 -14.06 30.19
C ALA A 304 9.17 -12.72 30.69
N THR A 305 8.62 -12.16 31.77
CA THR A 305 8.97 -10.81 32.26
C THR A 305 10.45 -10.66 32.56
N LYS A 306 11.09 -11.69 33.13
CA LYS A 306 12.55 -11.70 33.40
C LYS A 306 13.41 -11.84 32.14
N ALA A 307 12.85 -12.34 31.04
CA ALA A 307 13.55 -12.56 29.78
C ALA A 307 13.47 -11.35 28.83
N LEU A 308 12.71 -10.30 29.19
CA LEU A 308 12.63 -9.07 28.41
C LEU A 308 13.99 -8.34 28.41
N ASP A 309 14.58 -8.15 27.23
CA ASP A 309 15.84 -7.39 27.10
C ASP A 309 15.56 -5.92 27.34
N THR A 310 15.85 -5.46 28.54
CA THR A 310 15.55 -4.10 28.98
C THR A 310 16.32 -3.02 28.18
N ARG A 311 17.33 -3.38 27.38
CA ARG A 311 18.02 -2.46 26.44
C ARG A 311 17.19 -2.16 25.20
N ASP A 312 16.24 -3.03 24.86
CA ASP A 312 15.32 -2.87 23.75
C ASP A 312 14.13 -1.98 24.17
N PRO A 313 13.89 -0.84 23.48
CA PRO A 313 12.75 0.03 23.76
C PRO A 313 11.39 -0.67 23.78
N GLY A 314 11.14 -1.63 22.88
CA GLY A 314 9.86 -2.33 22.81
C GLY A 314 9.66 -3.29 23.98
N ALA A 315 10.71 -4.01 24.37
CA ALA A 315 10.68 -4.84 25.57
C ALA A 315 10.48 -3.98 26.83
N ARG A 316 11.04 -2.76 26.85
CA ARG A 316 10.85 -1.81 27.94
C ARG A 316 9.42 -1.30 28.01
N GLN A 317 8.80 -1.01 26.87
CA GLN A 317 7.40 -0.61 26.79
C GLN A 317 6.47 -1.71 27.32
N GLU A 318 6.72 -2.96 26.94
CA GLU A 318 5.97 -4.11 27.47
C GLU A 318 6.16 -4.27 28.99
N LEU A 319 7.38 -4.05 29.50
CA LEU A 319 7.64 -4.08 30.94
C LEU A 319 6.84 -3.00 31.70
N TYR A 320 6.70 -1.79 31.14
CA TYR A 320 5.86 -0.74 31.72
C TYR A 320 4.38 -1.10 31.65
N ARG A 321 3.92 -1.68 30.54
CA ARG A 321 2.55 -2.18 30.39
C ARG A 321 2.20 -3.21 31.45
N ARG A 322 3.09 -4.17 31.69
CA ARG A 322 2.96 -5.18 32.76
C ARG A 322 2.92 -4.54 34.15
N ALA A 323 3.78 -3.56 34.41
CA ALA A 323 3.81 -2.87 35.70
C ALA A 323 2.55 -2.05 35.98
N VAL A 324 2.06 -1.31 34.98
CA VAL A 324 0.80 -0.57 35.07
C VAL A 324 -0.34 -1.53 35.37
N PHE A 325 -0.46 -2.63 34.63
CA PHE A 325 -1.50 -3.62 34.85
C PHE A 325 -1.42 -4.28 36.23
N SER A 326 -0.23 -4.70 36.68
CA SER A 326 -0.07 -5.28 38.01
C SER A 326 -0.48 -4.32 39.13
N ILE A 327 -0.19 -3.03 39.00
CA ILE A 327 -0.67 -2.04 39.97
C ILE A 327 -2.20 -1.89 39.90
N MET A 328 -2.77 -1.82 38.69
CA MET A 328 -4.22 -1.66 38.52
C MET A 328 -5.00 -2.86 39.04
N ALA A 329 -4.52 -4.08 38.77
CA ALA A 329 -5.09 -5.31 39.30
C ALA A 329 -5.01 -5.35 40.83
N TYR A 330 -3.84 -5.04 41.40
CA TYR A 330 -3.69 -4.91 42.86
C TYR A 330 -4.68 -3.90 43.44
N ASN A 331 -4.81 -2.72 42.84
CA ASN A 331 -5.70 -1.68 43.33
C ASN A 331 -7.18 -2.09 43.33
N GLN A 332 -7.60 -2.92 42.37
CA GLN A 332 -8.97 -3.42 42.28
C GLN A 332 -9.29 -4.39 43.42
N GLU A 333 -8.32 -5.21 43.83
CA GLU A 333 -8.49 -6.23 44.87
C GLU A 333 -8.32 -5.68 46.29
N HIS A 334 -7.70 -4.51 46.43
CA HIS A 334 -7.31 -3.97 47.74
C HIS A 334 -8.17 -2.78 48.19
N GLN A 335 -8.15 -2.56 49.51
CA GLN A 335 -8.87 -1.46 50.15
C GLN A 335 -8.27 -0.10 49.80
N LEU A 336 -9.05 0.96 49.98
CA LEU A 336 -8.69 2.31 49.57
C LEU A 336 -7.35 2.80 50.18
N SER A 337 -7.05 2.46 51.43
CA SER A 337 -5.78 2.79 52.11
C SER A 337 -4.56 2.04 51.56
N GLU A 338 -4.78 0.88 50.93
CA GLU A 338 -3.76 -0.02 50.41
C GLU A 338 -3.45 0.24 48.94
N ARG A 339 -4.35 0.91 48.20
CA ARG A 339 -4.17 1.29 46.79
C ARG A 339 -2.99 2.22 46.55
N TRP A 340 -2.39 2.10 45.37
CA TRP A 340 -1.24 2.85 44.90
C TRP A 340 -1.62 3.74 43.72
N TYR A 341 -1.17 4.99 43.76
CA TYR A 341 -1.21 5.90 42.63
C TYR A 341 -0.07 5.58 41.65
N LEU A 342 -0.37 5.52 40.36
CA LEU A 342 0.59 5.25 39.29
C LEU A 342 1.52 6.46 39.03
N SER A 343 2.42 6.74 39.98
CA SER A 343 3.45 7.78 39.85
C SER A 343 4.68 7.28 39.08
N ASP A 344 5.48 8.22 38.55
CA ASP A 344 6.73 7.89 37.86
C ASP A 344 7.65 7.04 38.74
N ARG A 345 7.68 7.34 40.04
CA ARG A 345 8.51 6.63 41.02
C ARG A 345 7.98 5.22 41.30
N ALA A 346 6.66 5.03 41.36
CA ALA A 346 6.05 3.72 41.56
C ALA A 346 6.39 2.77 40.39
N LEU A 347 6.24 3.26 39.16
CA LEU A 347 6.61 2.51 37.95
C LEU A 347 8.11 2.27 37.86
N GLN A 348 8.94 3.27 38.20
CA GLN A 348 10.39 3.11 38.21
C GLN A 348 10.85 2.07 39.24
N SER A 349 10.22 1.99 40.41
CA SER A 349 10.52 0.97 41.42
C SER A 349 10.18 -0.45 40.94
N LEU A 350 9.05 -0.63 40.23
CA LEU A 350 8.63 -1.96 39.76
C LEU A 350 9.33 -2.43 38.47
N ALA A 351 9.43 -1.55 37.47
CA ALA A 351 9.92 -1.87 36.13
C ALA A 351 11.35 -1.36 35.86
N GLY A 352 11.92 -0.55 36.77
CA GLY A 352 13.18 0.14 36.52
C GLY A 352 13.09 1.16 35.39
N GLY A 353 14.24 1.52 34.82
CA GLY A 353 14.31 2.39 33.64
C GLY A 353 14.49 3.88 33.94
N ARG A 354 14.63 4.66 32.86
CA ARG A 354 14.83 6.11 32.92
C ARG A 354 13.47 6.82 33.01
N LYS A 355 13.41 7.87 33.84
CA LYS A 355 12.20 8.63 34.13
C LYS A 355 11.51 9.19 32.88
N ASP A 356 12.28 9.62 31.88
CA ASP A 356 11.72 10.24 30.67
C ASP A 356 10.87 9.26 29.85
N PHE A 357 11.31 7.98 29.73
CA PHE A 357 10.51 6.96 29.05
C PHE A 357 9.24 6.59 29.82
N ILE A 358 9.29 6.64 31.15
CA ILE A 358 8.11 6.39 31.99
C ILE A 358 7.07 7.50 31.79
N LYS A 359 7.52 8.76 31.75
CA LYS A 359 6.64 9.89 31.45
C LYS A 359 5.99 9.75 30.08
N GLN A 360 6.77 9.46 29.05
CA GLN A 360 6.25 9.27 27.70
C GLN A 360 5.21 8.14 27.64
N TYR A 361 5.46 7.01 28.32
CA TYR A 361 4.49 5.92 28.42
C TYR A 361 3.19 6.39 29.10
N LYS A 362 3.30 7.07 30.24
CA LYS A 362 2.14 7.58 30.97
C LYS A 362 1.32 8.60 30.18
N GLU A 363 1.97 9.47 29.42
CA GLU A 363 1.29 10.45 28.55
C GLU A 363 0.52 9.75 27.43
N THR A 364 1.12 8.72 26.83
CA THR A 364 0.47 7.91 25.78
C THR A 364 -0.75 7.14 26.30
N HIS A 365 -0.70 6.71 27.57
CA HIS A 365 -1.75 5.92 28.23
C HIS A 365 -2.52 6.72 29.31
N ALA A 366 -2.52 8.05 29.22
CA ALA A 366 -3.04 8.92 30.28
C ALA A 366 -4.53 8.68 30.54
N GLU A 367 -5.32 8.56 29.48
CA GLU A 367 -6.78 8.37 29.57
C GLU A 367 -7.15 7.10 30.34
N GLU A 368 -6.46 5.98 30.06
CA GLU A 368 -6.66 4.69 30.74
C GLU A 368 -6.31 4.78 32.23
N ILE A 369 -5.13 5.35 32.54
CA ILE A 369 -4.64 5.51 33.90
C ILE A 369 -5.56 6.44 34.72
N GLU A 370 -5.99 7.55 34.13
CA GLU A 370 -6.91 8.49 34.77
C GLU A 370 -8.30 7.91 34.98
N ALA A 371 -8.83 7.15 34.02
CA ALA A 371 -10.10 6.46 34.17
C ALA A 371 -10.05 5.47 35.35
N HIS A 372 -8.95 4.73 35.50
CA HIS A 372 -8.74 3.83 36.63
C HIS A 372 -8.64 4.58 37.96
N HIS A 373 -7.84 5.65 38.03
CA HIS A 373 -7.73 6.46 39.25
C HIS A 373 -9.08 7.05 39.64
N ARG A 374 -9.87 7.54 38.67
CA ARG A 374 -11.22 8.08 38.89
C ARG A 374 -12.18 7.01 39.40
N ALA A 375 -12.20 5.83 38.78
CA ALA A 375 -13.07 4.73 39.16
C ALA A 375 -12.81 4.24 40.59
N LEU A 376 -11.54 4.21 41.01
CA LEU A 376 -11.13 3.74 42.34
C LEU A 376 -10.88 4.85 43.37
N SER A 377 -11.19 6.11 43.02
CA SER A 377 -10.97 7.30 43.86
C SER A 377 -9.52 7.44 44.36
N ILE A 378 -8.54 7.10 43.53
CA ILE A 378 -7.11 7.16 43.85
C ILE A 378 -6.58 8.56 43.54
N GLN A 379 -5.86 9.16 44.49
CA GLN A 379 -5.27 10.49 44.36
C GLN A 379 -3.74 10.44 44.49
N GLU A 380 -3.05 11.48 44.02
CA GLU A 380 -1.58 11.55 44.01
C GLU A 380 -0.93 11.36 45.40
N GLY A 381 -1.65 11.68 46.48
CA GLY A 381 -1.20 11.49 47.86
C GLY A 381 -1.17 10.04 48.37
N PHE A 382 -1.80 9.09 47.68
CA PHE A 382 -2.02 7.71 48.18
C PHE A 382 -0.73 6.90 48.39
N ASN A 383 0.37 7.31 47.75
CA ASN A 383 1.65 6.64 47.92
C ASN A 383 2.33 7.01 49.25
N ARG A 384 1.80 7.98 50.01
CA ARG A 384 2.30 8.35 51.34
C ARG A 384 1.67 7.45 52.41
N LYS A 385 2.17 6.22 52.50
CA LYS A 385 1.66 5.20 53.44
C LYS A 385 2.44 5.20 54.77
N PRO A 386 1.78 4.93 55.91
CA PRO A 386 2.46 4.74 57.19
C PRO A 386 3.44 3.56 57.08
N GLY A 387 4.61 3.69 57.71
CA GLY A 387 5.70 2.71 57.59
C GLY A 387 6.54 2.80 56.30
N LYS A 388 6.17 3.67 55.34
CA LYS A 388 6.88 3.88 54.06
C LYS A 388 7.22 2.56 53.32
N PRO A 389 6.28 1.61 53.15
CA PRO A 389 6.53 0.40 52.38
C PRO A 389 6.96 0.75 50.95
N GLN A 390 7.85 -0.02 50.35
CA GLN A 390 8.14 0.12 48.91
C GLN A 390 7.10 -0.66 48.12
N ILE A 391 6.73 -0.15 46.95
CA ILE A 391 5.72 -0.80 46.10
C ILE A 391 6.14 -2.21 45.68
N GLN A 392 7.44 -2.42 45.45
CA GLN A 392 8.03 -3.71 45.06
C GLN A 392 7.99 -4.78 46.17
N ASP A 393 7.74 -4.38 47.43
CA ASP A 393 7.58 -5.31 48.54
C ASP A 393 6.15 -5.89 48.59
N LEU A 394 5.18 -5.20 47.95
CA LEU A 394 3.76 -5.54 47.98
C LEU A 394 3.24 -6.05 46.63
N ILE A 395 3.78 -5.51 45.54
CA ILE A 395 3.36 -5.82 44.17
C ILE A 395 4.55 -6.43 43.45
N ALA A 396 4.41 -7.70 43.05
CA ALA A 396 5.37 -8.38 42.20
C ALA A 396 4.88 -8.39 40.75
N LEU A 397 5.79 -8.23 39.80
CA LEU A 397 5.48 -8.46 38.39
C LEU A 397 5.47 -9.97 38.12
N PRO A 398 4.34 -10.57 37.71
CA PRO A 398 4.32 -11.97 37.31
C PRO A 398 5.38 -12.26 36.24
N ASN A 399 6.10 -13.38 36.39
CA ASN A 399 7.08 -13.78 35.39
C ASN A 399 6.42 -14.33 34.12
N GLU A 400 5.32 -15.06 34.29
CA GLU A 400 4.64 -15.74 33.19
C GLU A 400 3.84 -14.75 32.34
N PRO A 401 3.96 -14.79 31.01
CA PRO A 401 3.22 -13.90 30.11
C PRO A 401 1.70 -14.12 30.21
N GLU A 402 1.25 -15.35 30.49
CA GLU A 402 -0.16 -15.72 30.59
C GLU A 402 -0.90 -15.04 31.76
N ALA A 403 -0.17 -14.52 32.74
CA ALA A 403 -0.73 -13.72 33.82
C ALA A 403 -1.32 -12.39 33.34
N PHE A 404 -0.96 -11.96 32.13
CA PHE A 404 -1.47 -10.75 31.49
C PHE A 404 -2.51 -11.12 30.41
N PRO A 405 -3.59 -10.33 30.26
CA PRO A 405 -4.70 -10.69 29.39
C PRO A 405 -4.32 -10.76 27.91
N TRP A 406 -3.24 -10.08 27.51
CA TRP A 406 -2.68 -10.12 26.15
C TRP A 406 -1.54 -11.13 25.95
N GLY A 407 -1.06 -11.81 26.99
CA GLY A 407 -0.01 -12.82 26.86
C GLY A 407 -0.52 -14.22 26.49
N ARG A 408 -1.85 -14.40 26.35
CA ARG A 408 -2.46 -15.66 25.93
C ARG A 408 -2.34 -15.82 24.43
N SER A 409 -1.45 -16.70 23.98
CA SER A 409 -1.46 -17.15 22.58
C SER A 409 -2.83 -17.74 22.26
N SER A 410 -3.48 -17.26 21.19
CA SER A 410 -4.68 -17.88 20.63
C SER A 410 -4.36 -19.31 20.20
N SER A 411 -4.48 -20.25 21.14
CA SER A 411 -4.41 -21.67 20.84
C SER A 411 -5.67 -22.01 20.04
N PRO A 412 -5.55 -22.56 18.83
CA PRO A 412 -6.71 -23.11 18.14
C PRO A 412 -7.22 -24.27 18.99
N SER A 413 -8.47 -24.16 19.44
CA SER A 413 -9.19 -25.25 20.09
C SER A 413 -9.28 -26.43 19.10
N ASN A 414 -8.76 -27.59 19.52
CA ASN A 414 -8.89 -28.88 18.85
C ASN A 414 -10.35 -29.31 18.67
#